data_AF-A0A6P0XNE7-F1
#
_entry.id   AF-A0A6P0XNE7-F1
#
_cell.length_a   1.000
_cell.length_b   1.000
_cell.length_c   1.000
_cell.angle_alpha   90.00
_cell.angle_beta   90.00
_cell.angle_gamma   90.00
#
_symmetry.space_group_name_H-M   'P 1'
#
loop_
_entity.id
_entity.type
_entity.pdbx_description
1 polymer ?
#
loop_
_entity_poly.entity_id
_entity_poly.type
_entity_poly.pdbx_seq_one_letter_code
_entity_poly.pdbx_strand_id
1 'polypeptide(L)'
;MNTQSTSLNEQPVILEKPAILSRLFLWMIMIITSSAVIWAYFAEIDQAVPAIGQLELKDGSIDVQAPTSGNVVRLHVENGDRVEKNQPLLTFSPTAPSADLGSAKELRDTLKRENQFYKEVLNGKVPTALPPDLQKLAQERQTRISENKTYRALIDELYLNRGGFVNIEPSLQGLYVNYKAEYNSRVAAVELQITELEKQLQQAEEDEEAGREQLRVAQDQLQYAKQQLEFAKQQLNNSKQQLTYANEQLNNSKQQLTYANEQLKNTQEQLQYSQEQLELAKGQLSKSEQVLGSNQEILGQISPLVEEGAIAELQKKRQEQEVFRGESELLRQQDQIQARAGEINTRLGEVNSRLSDINAREGEINSRRSDINILEGEINTREGEINSRLSDINAREGEVKARQAEIQRARLEQQR
;
A
#
# COMPACT_ATOMS: atom_id res chain seq x y z
N MET A 1 83.06 -105.37 37.49
CA MET A 1 83.81 -106.53 36.93
C MET A 1 82.80 -107.47 36.26
N ASN A 2 83.28 -108.34 35.37
CA ASN A 2 82.50 -109.26 34.51
C ASN A 2 82.12 -110.58 35.30
N THR A 3 81.52 -111.70 34.83
CA THR A 3 81.32 -112.33 33.48
C THR A 3 80.21 -113.47 33.49
N GLN A 4 80.23 -114.45 32.55
CA GLN A 4 79.21 -115.46 32.07
C GLN A 4 79.51 -116.96 32.46
N SER A 5 78.75 -118.07 32.20
CA SER A 5 77.34 -118.43 31.80
C SER A 5 77.10 -119.99 31.71
N THR A 6 76.00 -120.47 31.07
CA THR A 6 75.81 -121.78 30.31
C THR A 6 75.28 -123.10 30.99
N SER A 7 75.09 -124.25 30.25
CA SER A 7 74.01 -125.31 30.48
C SER A 7 74.18 -126.77 29.86
N LEU A 8 73.30 -127.78 30.21
CA LEU A 8 72.75 -129.02 29.46
C LEU A 8 73.12 -130.57 29.77
N ASN A 9 72.09 -131.49 29.63
CA ASN A 9 71.94 -132.94 29.16
C ASN A 9 72.06 -134.33 29.98
N GLU A 10 71.84 -135.54 29.33
CA GLU A 10 71.09 -136.82 29.75
C GLU A 10 71.76 -138.28 29.56
N GLN A 11 71.14 -139.45 29.95
CA GLN A 11 71.07 -140.86 29.30
C GLN A 11 70.61 -142.17 30.15
N PRO A 12 70.34 -143.42 29.59
CA PRO A 12 69.56 -144.59 30.20
C PRO A 12 70.07 -146.11 30.07
N VAL A 13 69.38 -147.17 30.66
CA VAL A 13 69.30 -148.69 30.28
C VAL A 13 68.57 -149.66 31.33
N ILE A 14 68.22 -150.96 31.03
CA ILE A 14 67.26 -151.92 31.74
C ILE A 14 67.62 -153.48 31.68
N LEU A 15 67.21 -154.39 32.64
CA LEU A 15 67.00 -155.92 32.63
C LEU A 15 66.72 -156.52 34.09
N GLU A 16 66.34 -157.77 34.53
CA GLU A 16 65.61 -159.07 34.16
C GLU A 16 65.32 -159.98 35.46
N LYS A 17 64.85 -161.27 35.65
CA LYS A 17 64.47 -162.52 34.89
C LYS A 17 63.41 -163.58 35.46
N PRO A 18 63.60 -164.41 36.54
CA PRO A 18 63.30 -165.89 36.53
C PRO A 18 62.19 -166.54 37.46
N ALA A 19 61.90 -167.89 37.43
CA ALA A 19 60.61 -168.51 37.91
C ALA A 19 60.49 -169.94 38.58
N ILE A 20 59.86 -170.03 39.78
CA ILE A 20 58.96 -171.14 40.26
C ILE A 20 57.70 -170.56 40.95
N LEU A 21 57.85 -169.50 41.76
CA LEU A 21 56.80 -168.80 42.52
C LEU A 21 55.55 -168.41 41.71
N SER A 22 55.67 -168.27 40.38
CA SER A 22 54.57 -167.87 39.49
C SER A 22 53.38 -168.84 39.47
N ARG A 23 53.57 -170.14 39.73
CA ARG A 23 52.48 -171.13 39.69
C ARG A 23 51.44 -170.94 40.79
N LEU A 24 51.85 -170.46 41.97
CA LEU A 24 50.93 -170.17 43.09
C LEU A 24 50.17 -168.87 42.83
N PHE A 25 50.85 -167.86 42.26
CA PHE A 25 50.27 -166.58 41.89
C PHE A 25 49.17 -166.70 40.80
N LEU A 26 49.37 -167.58 39.82
CA LEU A 26 48.40 -167.81 38.73
C LEU A 26 47.07 -168.40 39.19
N TRP A 27 47.06 -169.30 40.19
CA TRP A 27 45.80 -169.84 40.74
C TRP A 27 45.02 -168.79 41.55
N MET A 28 45.69 -167.89 42.26
CA MET A 28 45.04 -166.79 42.98
C MET A 28 44.38 -165.80 42.02
N ILE A 29 45.08 -165.40 40.95
CA ILE A 29 44.54 -164.48 39.94
C ILE A 29 43.27 -165.05 39.28
N MET A 30 43.29 -166.34 38.89
CA MET A 30 42.22 -166.97 38.12
C MET A 30 40.87 -166.98 38.85
N ILE A 31 40.85 -167.12 40.18
CA ILE A 31 39.60 -167.19 40.96
C ILE A 31 39.03 -165.79 41.25
N ILE A 32 39.88 -164.77 41.43
CA ILE A 32 39.42 -163.39 41.66
C ILE A 32 38.73 -162.82 40.41
N THR A 33 39.28 -163.02 39.21
CA THR A 33 38.64 -162.59 37.97
C THR A 33 37.36 -163.38 37.65
N SER A 34 37.26 -164.64 38.07
CA SER A 34 36.09 -165.51 37.79
C SER A 34 34.76 -164.94 38.30
N SER A 35 34.75 -164.23 39.44
CA SER A 35 33.51 -163.87 40.14
C SER A 35 33.25 -162.37 40.28
N ALA A 36 34.16 -161.50 39.83
CA ALA A 36 33.78 -160.14 39.44
C ALA A 36 32.71 -160.16 38.34
N VAL A 37 32.74 -161.19 37.47
CA VAL A 37 31.70 -161.45 36.46
C VAL A 37 30.36 -161.83 37.10
N ILE A 38 30.36 -162.64 38.17
CA ILE A 38 29.13 -162.99 38.91
C ILE A 38 28.52 -161.74 39.57
N TRP A 39 29.36 -160.87 40.15
CA TRP A 39 28.91 -159.60 40.73
C TRP A 39 28.26 -158.67 39.69
N ALA A 40 28.81 -158.64 38.47
CA ALA A 40 28.30 -157.81 37.37
C ALA A 40 27.02 -158.34 36.68
N TYR A 41 26.65 -159.62 36.86
CA TYR A 41 25.49 -160.22 36.19
C TYR A 41 24.14 -159.99 36.91
N PHE A 42 24.15 -159.64 38.20
CA PHE A 42 22.94 -159.62 39.04
C PHE A 42 22.60 -158.28 39.74
N ALA A 43 23.51 -157.32 39.81
CA ALA A 43 23.32 -156.13 40.65
C ALA A 43 22.57 -154.99 39.92
N GLU A 44 21.23 -155.00 39.98
CA GLU A 44 20.37 -153.90 39.55
C GLU A 44 20.58 -152.62 40.39
N ILE A 45 20.48 -151.44 39.76
CA ILE A 45 20.29 -150.15 40.44
C ILE A 45 19.25 -149.33 39.66
N ASP A 46 18.24 -148.82 40.38
CA ASP A 46 17.01 -148.29 39.80
C ASP A 46 17.16 -147.03 38.94
N GLN A 47 16.27 -146.94 37.93
CA GLN A 47 16.20 -145.85 36.96
C GLN A 47 15.24 -144.74 37.43
N ALA A 48 15.79 -143.56 37.78
CA ALA A 48 15.00 -142.35 38.03
C ALA A 48 14.94 -141.46 36.77
N VAL A 49 13.72 -141.14 36.30
CA VAL A 49 13.48 -140.38 35.06
C VAL A 49 13.36 -138.87 35.35
N PRO A 50 13.99 -137.98 34.55
CA PRO A 50 14.17 -136.58 34.94
C PRO A 50 13.16 -135.59 34.33
N ALA A 51 12.89 -134.51 35.07
CA ALA A 51 12.67 -133.16 34.54
C ALA A 51 12.87 -132.11 35.65
N ILE A 52 13.74 -131.12 35.44
CA ILE A 52 13.88 -129.94 36.31
C ILE A 52 13.90 -128.70 35.41
N GLY A 53 12.92 -127.83 35.56
CA GLY A 53 12.80 -126.57 34.79
C GLY A 53 13.45 -125.38 35.51
N GLN A 54 13.79 -124.34 34.76
CA GLN A 54 14.13 -123.03 35.33
C GLN A 54 12.87 -122.23 35.67
N LEU A 55 12.99 -121.35 36.67
CA LEU A 55 11.95 -120.39 37.05
C LEU A 55 12.24 -119.05 36.36
N GLU A 56 11.37 -118.65 35.44
CA GLU A 56 11.37 -117.30 34.84
C GLU A 56 10.19 -116.45 35.36
N LEU A 57 10.37 -115.13 35.35
CA LEU A 57 9.37 -114.15 35.77
C LEU A 57 8.33 -113.93 34.67
N LYS A 58 7.07 -114.28 34.96
CA LYS A 58 5.97 -114.39 33.98
C LYS A 58 5.73 -113.13 33.13
N ASP A 59 5.96 -111.95 33.68
CA ASP A 59 5.67 -110.65 33.04
C ASP A 59 6.95 -109.81 32.78
N GLY A 60 8.14 -110.37 33.02
CA GLY A 60 9.42 -109.67 32.86
C GLY A 60 9.72 -108.60 33.92
N SER A 61 10.84 -107.89 33.75
CA SER A 61 11.25 -106.76 34.60
C SER A 61 10.88 -105.42 33.95
N ILE A 62 10.05 -104.62 34.62
CA ILE A 62 9.71 -103.25 34.19
C ILE A 62 10.73 -102.27 34.77
N ASP A 63 11.51 -101.60 33.90
CA ASP A 63 12.41 -100.53 34.30
C ASP A 63 11.63 -99.21 34.51
N VAL A 64 11.77 -98.59 35.68
CA VAL A 64 10.94 -97.44 36.10
C VAL A 64 11.79 -96.16 36.14
N GLN A 65 11.81 -95.46 35.01
CA GLN A 65 12.56 -94.22 34.85
C GLN A 65 11.76 -92.99 35.31
N ALA A 66 12.45 -92.02 35.91
CA ALA A 66 11.84 -90.79 36.41
C ALA A 66 11.69 -89.72 35.29
N PRO A 67 10.56 -88.98 35.24
CA PRO A 67 10.33 -87.96 34.22
C PRO A 67 11.13 -86.67 34.42
N THR A 68 11.75 -86.48 35.59
CA THR A 68 12.62 -85.34 35.92
C THR A 68 13.82 -85.82 36.72
N SER A 69 14.99 -85.23 36.47
CA SER A 69 16.22 -85.49 37.24
C SER A 69 16.26 -84.66 38.52
N GLY A 70 16.72 -85.27 39.61
CA GLY A 70 16.86 -84.62 40.90
C GLY A 70 17.51 -85.53 41.94
N ASN A 71 17.90 -84.97 43.08
CA ASN A 71 18.50 -85.74 44.18
C ASN A 71 17.42 -86.59 44.87
N VAL A 72 17.70 -87.88 45.08
CA VAL A 72 16.81 -88.80 45.81
C VAL A 72 16.83 -88.44 47.30
N VAL A 73 15.66 -88.22 47.90
CA VAL A 73 15.51 -87.96 49.35
C VAL A 73 15.10 -89.21 50.11
N ARG A 74 14.22 -90.03 49.53
CA ARG A 74 13.80 -91.30 50.12
C ARG A 74 13.42 -92.32 49.05
N LEU A 75 14.13 -93.43 49.03
CA LEU A 75 13.64 -94.69 48.47
C LEU A 75 12.64 -95.28 49.47
N HIS A 76 11.49 -95.74 49.00
CA HIS A 76 10.36 -96.19 49.84
C HIS A 76 10.14 -97.71 49.80
N VAL A 77 11.03 -98.42 49.11
CA VAL A 77 10.96 -99.86 48.84
C VAL A 77 12.37 -100.44 48.89
N GLU A 78 12.53 -101.60 49.51
CA GLU A 78 13.80 -102.33 49.58
C GLU A 78 13.88 -103.44 48.52
N ASN A 79 15.08 -103.94 48.26
CA ASN A 79 15.34 -104.78 47.09
C ASN A 79 14.82 -106.20 47.29
N GLY A 80 13.58 -106.45 46.82
CA GLY A 80 12.81 -107.67 47.07
C GLY A 80 11.37 -107.41 47.53
N ASP A 81 11.03 -106.16 47.86
CA ASP A 81 9.67 -105.79 48.24
C ASP A 81 8.65 -106.02 47.11
N ARG A 82 7.46 -106.48 47.50
CA ARG A 82 6.34 -106.68 46.59
C ARG A 82 5.52 -105.39 46.46
N VAL A 83 5.80 -104.63 45.41
CA VAL A 83 5.22 -103.30 45.19
C VAL A 83 3.89 -103.32 44.42
N GLU A 84 2.98 -102.42 44.77
CA GLU A 84 1.68 -102.25 44.09
C GLU A 84 1.69 -101.10 43.06
N LYS A 85 0.75 -101.15 42.10
CA LYS A 85 0.64 -100.14 41.05
C LYS A 85 0.25 -98.79 41.65
N ASN A 86 1.01 -97.74 41.30
CA ASN A 86 0.95 -96.38 41.86
C ASN A 86 1.49 -96.23 43.30
N GLN A 87 2.12 -97.27 43.89
CA GLN A 87 2.90 -97.09 45.12
C GLN A 87 4.09 -96.14 44.84
N PRO A 88 4.33 -95.11 45.66
CA PRO A 88 5.46 -94.20 45.46
C PRO A 88 6.76 -94.91 45.80
N LEU A 89 7.50 -95.38 44.78
CA LEU A 89 8.75 -96.12 44.96
C LEU A 89 9.90 -95.22 45.45
N LEU A 90 9.92 -93.97 44.99
CA LEU A 90 11.02 -93.04 45.18
C LEU A 90 10.50 -91.59 45.25
N THR A 91 11.08 -90.78 46.14
CA THR A 91 10.78 -89.34 46.24
C THR A 91 12.04 -88.51 46.05
N PHE A 92 11.98 -87.58 45.10
CA PHE A 92 13.03 -86.60 44.81
C PHE A 92 12.94 -85.39 45.73
N SER A 93 14.06 -84.68 45.90
CA SER A 93 14.11 -83.41 46.63
C SER A 93 13.28 -82.36 45.90
N PRO A 94 12.21 -81.81 46.50
CA PRO A 94 11.31 -80.90 45.82
C PRO A 94 11.89 -79.48 45.67
N THR A 95 13.13 -79.25 46.10
CA THR A 95 13.74 -77.93 46.36
C THR A 95 13.69 -76.98 45.16
N ALA A 96 14.20 -77.39 43.98
CA ALA A 96 14.19 -76.52 42.80
C ALA A 96 12.77 -76.33 42.22
N PRO A 97 11.97 -77.37 41.91
CA PRO A 97 10.60 -77.18 41.43
C PRO A 97 9.70 -76.41 42.39
N SER A 98 9.95 -76.47 43.71
CA SER A 98 9.21 -75.68 44.71
C SER A 98 9.65 -74.22 44.76
N ALA A 99 10.95 -73.92 44.57
CA ALA A 99 11.46 -72.55 44.48
C ALA A 99 10.97 -71.84 43.20
N ASP A 100 10.98 -72.55 42.07
CA ASP A 100 10.47 -72.03 40.80
C ASP A 100 8.95 -71.84 40.85
N LEU A 101 8.21 -72.82 41.39
CA LEU A 101 6.76 -72.69 41.59
C LEU A 101 6.41 -71.62 42.65
N GLY A 102 7.29 -71.39 43.64
CA GLY A 102 7.16 -70.34 44.64
C GLY A 102 7.31 -68.94 44.02
N SER A 103 8.45 -68.69 43.40
CA SER A 103 8.75 -67.42 42.73
C SER A 103 7.78 -67.11 41.57
N ALA A 104 7.36 -68.11 40.79
CA ALA A 104 6.33 -67.94 39.77
C ALA A 104 4.93 -67.61 40.35
N LYS A 105 4.55 -68.18 41.51
CA LYS A 105 3.33 -67.79 42.22
C LYS A 105 3.42 -66.37 42.76
N GLU A 106 4.56 -66.01 43.37
CA GLU A 106 4.81 -64.66 43.92
C GLU A 106 4.82 -63.59 42.83
N LEU A 107 5.46 -63.86 41.69
CA LEU A 107 5.43 -62.99 40.50
C LEU A 107 4.01 -62.86 39.94
N ARG A 108 3.29 -63.98 39.76
CA ARG A 108 1.89 -64.00 39.32
C ARG A 108 1.00 -63.16 40.24
N ASP A 109 1.13 -63.30 41.55
CA ASP A 109 0.27 -62.60 42.51
C ASP A 109 0.72 -61.15 42.76
N THR A 110 1.96 -60.79 42.39
CA THR A 110 2.40 -59.39 42.24
C THR A 110 1.79 -58.76 40.99
N LEU A 111 1.91 -59.40 39.82
CA LEU A 111 1.32 -58.93 38.57
C LEU A 111 -0.22 -58.83 38.62
N LYS A 112 -0.89 -59.71 39.39
CA LYS A 112 -2.34 -59.58 39.68
C LYS A 112 -2.66 -58.33 40.49
N ARG A 113 -1.92 -58.07 41.59
CA ARG A 113 -2.11 -56.87 42.43
C ARG A 113 -1.88 -55.59 41.62
N GLU A 114 -0.86 -55.56 40.78
CA GLU A 114 -0.58 -54.44 39.87
C GLU A 114 -1.71 -54.26 38.82
N ASN A 115 -2.19 -55.35 38.20
CA ASN A 115 -3.33 -55.28 37.28
C ASN A 115 -4.63 -54.83 37.96
N GLN A 116 -4.85 -55.19 39.23
CA GLN A 116 -5.97 -54.71 40.03
C GLN A 116 -5.83 -53.22 40.31
N PHE A 117 -4.65 -52.75 40.74
CA PHE A 117 -4.33 -51.34 40.92
C PHE A 117 -4.61 -50.51 39.65
N TYR A 118 -4.06 -50.87 38.48
CA TYR A 118 -4.32 -50.11 37.26
C TYR A 118 -5.80 -50.11 36.87
N LYS A 119 -6.52 -51.23 37.06
CA LYS A 119 -7.97 -51.29 36.79
C LYS A 119 -8.78 -50.41 37.76
N GLU A 120 -8.41 -50.33 39.03
CA GLU A 120 -9.09 -49.45 39.99
C GLU A 120 -8.78 -47.98 39.70
N VAL A 121 -7.53 -47.64 39.42
CA VAL A 121 -7.08 -46.29 39.07
C VAL A 121 -7.68 -45.78 37.75
N LEU A 122 -7.86 -46.66 36.75
CA LEU A 122 -8.60 -46.34 35.53
C LEU A 122 -10.09 -46.08 35.81
N ASN A 123 -10.68 -46.81 36.76
CA ASN A 123 -12.07 -46.63 37.22
C ASN A 123 -12.23 -45.56 38.33
N GLY A 124 -11.23 -44.69 38.53
CA GLY A 124 -11.31 -43.54 39.45
C GLY A 124 -11.22 -43.88 40.95
N LYS A 125 -10.74 -45.08 41.30
CA LYS A 125 -10.50 -45.50 42.69
C LYS A 125 -8.99 -45.55 42.97
N VAL A 126 -8.56 -45.00 44.11
CA VAL A 126 -7.19 -45.13 44.60
C VAL A 126 -7.21 -46.10 45.79
N PRO A 127 -6.72 -47.35 45.66
CA PRO A 127 -6.72 -48.29 46.77
C PRO A 127 -5.77 -47.86 47.89
N THR A 128 -6.22 -47.98 49.14
CA THR A 128 -5.59 -47.36 50.32
C THR A 128 -4.30 -48.04 50.81
N ALA A 129 -3.92 -49.19 50.21
CA ALA A 129 -2.73 -49.94 50.57
C ALA A 129 -1.96 -50.35 49.30
N LEU A 130 -0.83 -49.69 49.05
CA LEU A 130 -0.06 -49.79 47.81
C LEU A 130 1.46 -49.74 48.05
N PRO A 131 2.29 -50.34 47.18
CA PRO A 131 3.73 -50.10 47.15
C PRO A 131 4.06 -48.62 46.93
N PRO A 132 5.14 -48.07 47.53
CA PRO A 132 5.46 -46.63 47.47
C PRO A 132 5.57 -46.03 46.07
N ASP A 133 6.10 -46.78 45.10
CA ASP A 133 6.33 -46.27 43.75
C ASP A 133 5.02 -46.15 42.95
N LEU A 134 4.08 -47.08 43.16
CA LEU A 134 2.74 -47.02 42.58
C LEU A 134 1.88 -45.92 43.22
N GLN A 135 2.10 -45.58 44.50
CA GLN A 135 1.45 -44.44 45.13
C GLN A 135 1.83 -43.11 44.47
N LYS A 136 3.13 -42.89 44.20
CA LYS A 136 3.61 -41.68 43.50
C LYS A 136 3.00 -41.56 42.11
N LEU A 137 3.04 -42.63 41.32
CA LEU A 137 2.48 -42.65 39.96
C LEU A 137 0.96 -42.40 39.95
N ALA A 138 0.23 -42.88 40.96
CA ALA A 138 -1.19 -42.59 41.12
C ALA A 138 -1.45 -41.11 41.44
N GLN A 139 -0.65 -40.52 42.33
CA GLN A 139 -0.72 -39.09 42.69
C GLN A 139 -0.39 -38.21 41.48
N GLU A 140 0.72 -38.46 40.79
CA GLU A 140 1.12 -37.74 39.58
C GLU A 140 0.04 -37.82 38.49
N ARG A 141 -0.55 -39.00 38.24
CA ARG A 141 -1.66 -39.15 37.31
C ARG A 141 -2.87 -38.32 37.73
N GLN A 142 -3.21 -38.28 39.01
CA GLN A 142 -4.34 -37.50 39.50
C GLN A 142 -4.11 -36.00 39.30
N THR A 143 -2.91 -35.49 39.60
CA THR A 143 -2.50 -34.10 39.32
C THR A 143 -2.55 -33.79 37.83
N ARG A 144 -2.06 -34.67 36.95
CA ARG A 144 -2.16 -34.46 35.50
C ARG A 144 -3.61 -34.44 34.99
N ILE A 145 -4.52 -35.19 35.63
CA ILE A 145 -5.96 -35.17 35.29
C ILE A 145 -6.60 -33.84 35.72
N SER A 146 -6.30 -33.31 36.91
CA SER A 146 -6.85 -32.03 37.37
C SER A 146 -6.22 -30.82 36.66
N GLU A 147 -4.93 -30.87 36.33
CA GLU A 147 -4.29 -29.93 35.39
C GLU A 147 -5.01 -29.92 34.04
N ASN A 148 -5.15 -31.09 33.38
CA ASN A 148 -5.77 -31.16 32.05
C ASN A 148 -7.24 -30.72 32.07
N LYS A 149 -7.98 -31.01 33.16
CA LYS A 149 -9.33 -30.50 33.40
C LYS A 149 -9.36 -28.97 33.53
N THR A 150 -8.39 -28.37 34.21
CA THR A 150 -8.27 -26.92 34.39
C THR A 150 -7.91 -26.22 33.08
N TYR A 151 -6.97 -26.78 32.30
CA TYR A 151 -6.66 -26.25 30.96
C TYR A 151 -7.85 -26.37 29.99
N ARG A 152 -8.64 -27.45 30.05
CA ARG A 152 -9.88 -27.56 29.26
C ARG A 152 -10.89 -26.49 29.65
N ALA A 153 -11.12 -26.28 30.95
CA ALA A 153 -12.02 -25.22 31.42
C ALA A 153 -11.59 -23.83 30.93
N LEU A 154 -10.28 -23.55 30.98
CA LEU A 154 -9.71 -22.31 30.45
C LEU A 154 -9.93 -22.17 28.94
N ILE A 155 -9.80 -23.25 28.16
CA ILE A 155 -10.05 -23.24 26.71
C ILE A 155 -11.55 -23.07 26.39
N ASP A 156 -12.41 -23.86 27.04
CA ASP A 156 -13.87 -23.81 26.87
C ASP A 156 -14.40 -22.39 27.19
N GLU A 157 -13.87 -21.74 28.23
CA GLU A 157 -14.29 -20.41 28.64
C GLU A 157 -13.68 -19.29 27.77
N LEU A 158 -12.36 -19.24 27.59
CA LEU A 158 -11.67 -18.12 26.93
C LEU A 158 -11.71 -18.18 25.39
N TYR A 159 -11.91 -19.36 24.78
CA TYR A 159 -11.88 -19.52 23.32
C TYR A 159 -13.21 -20.00 22.73
N LEU A 160 -14.03 -20.74 23.49
CA LEU A 160 -15.31 -21.27 23.03
C LEU A 160 -16.53 -20.59 23.68
N ASN A 161 -16.31 -19.60 24.56
CA ASN A 161 -17.33 -18.86 25.32
C ASN A 161 -18.36 -19.78 26.00
N ARG A 162 -17.90 -20.94 26.48
CA ARG A 162 -18.72 -22.03 27.00
C ARG A 162 -18.51 -22.20 28.50
N GLY A 163 -18.80 -21.13 29.25
CA GLY A 163 -18.66 -21.07 30.70
C GLY A 163 -19.48 -22.14 31.42
N GLY A 164 -18.85 -23.27 31.76
CA GLY A 164 -19.40 -24.31 32.63
C GLY A 164 -18.81 -24.21 34.04
N PHE A 165 -19.59 -24.55 35.07
CA PHE A 165 -19.06 -24.63 36.43
C PHE A 165 -18.13 -25.84 36.58
N VAL A 166 -16.83 -25.62 36.40
CA VAL A 166 -15.80 -26.64 36.58
C VAL A 166 -15.23 -26.50 38.00
N ASN A 167 -15.36 -27.56 38.80
CA ASN A 167 -14.66 -27.65 40.09
C ASN A 167 -13.13 -27.77 39.84
N ILE A 168 -12.41 -26.66 40.02
CA ILE A 168 -10.96 -26.52 39.87
C ILE A 168 -10.27 -26.89 41.19
N GLU A 169 -9.11 -27.53 41.12
CA GLU A 169 -8.36 -27.91 42.33
C GLU A 169 -7.73 -26.66 42.99
N PRO A 170 -7.79 -26.49 44.33
CA PRO A 170 -7.38 -25.24 44.99
C PRO A 170 -5.94 -24.77 44.69
N SER A 171 -5.03 -25.71 44.43
CA SER A 171 -3.64 -25.43 44.01
C SER A 171 -3.53 -24.78 42.63
N LEU A 172 -4.48 -25.04 41.73
CA LEU A 172 -4.54 -24.52 40.37
C LEU A 172 -5.45 -23.29 40.22
N GLN A 173 -6.23 -22.95 41.25
CA GLN A 173 -7.15 -21.80 41.23
C GLN A 173 -6.42 -20.49 40.92
N GLY A 174 -5.23 -20.27 41.50
CA GLY A 174 -4.42 -19.08 41.21
C GLY A 174 -3.93 -19.01 39.76
N LEU A 175 -3.57 -20.16 39.16
CA LEU A 175 -3.14 -20.24 37.77
C LEU A 175 -4.30 -19.88 36.80
N TYR A 176 -5.48 -20.44 37.05
CA TYR A 176 -6.69 -20.16 36.28
C TYR A 176 -7.12 -18.68 36.39
N VAL A 177 -7.12 -18.11 37.61
CA VAL A 177 -7.43 -16.69 37.83
C VAL A 177 -6.42 -15.78 37.12
N ASN A 178 -5.13 -16.10 37.19
CA ASN A 178 -4.08 -15.30 36.53
C ASN A 178 -4.23 -15.32 35.01
N TYR A 179 -4.42 -16.48 34.38
CA TYR A 179 -4.61 -16.56 32.92
C TYR A 179 -5.89 -15.86 32.46
N LYS A 180 -6.99 -15.98 33.22
CA LYS A 180 -8.25 -15.27 32.93
C LYS A 180 -8.09 -13.76 33.08
N ALA A 181 -7.37 -13.29 34.09
CA ALA A 181 -7.05 -11.87 34.25
C ALA A 181 -6.16 -11.37 33.10
N GLU A 182 -5.13 -12.12 32.71
CA GLU A 182 -4.24 -11.78 31.59
C GLU A 182 -5.00 -11.72 30.26
N TYR A 183 -5.84 -12.71 29.98
CA TYR A 183 -6.69 -12.72 28.78
C TYR A 183 -7.63 -11.51 28.76
N ASN A 184 -8.35 -11.25 29.85
CA ASN A 184 -9.25 -10.10 29.94
C ASN A 184 -8.48 -8.77 29.77
N SER A 185 -7.28 -8.64 30.32
CA SER A 185 -6.41 -7.48 30.12
C SER A 185 -5.93 -7.34 28.67
N ARG A 186 -5.64 -8.44 27.97
CA ARG A 186 -5.27 -8.43 26.55
C ARG A 186 -6.47 -8.04 25.66
N VAL A 187 -7.66 -8.58 25.94
CA VAL A 187 -8.90 -8.22 25.23
C VAL A 187 -9.21 -6.73 25.44
N ALA A 188 -9.27 -6.26 26.68
CA ALA A 188 -9.53 -4.84 26.97
C ALA A 188 -8.48 -3.89 26.35
N ALA A 189 -7.20 -4.30 26.28
CA ALA A 189 -6.17 -3.52 25.60
C ALA A 189 -6.38 -3.45 24.08
N VAL A 190 -6.86 -4.52 23.44
CA VAL A 190 -7.20 -4.54 22.01
C VAL A 190 -8.50 -3.78 21.74
N GLU A 191 -9.51 -3.90 22.61
CA GLU A 191 -10.76 -3.10 22.52
C GLU A 191 -10.46 -1.60 22.61
N LEU A 192 -9.60 -1.18 23.55
CA LEU A 192 -9.14 0.22 23.65
C LEU A 192 -8.34 0.67 22.42
N GLN A 193 -7.54 -0.21 21.82
CA GLN A 193 -6.84 0.09 20.56
C GLN A 193 -7.83 0.24 19.39
N ILE A 194 -8.86 -0.60 19.32
CA ILE A 194 -9.92 -0.49 18.31
C ILE A 194 -10.66 0.85 18.47
N THR A 195 -11.14 1.18 19.66
CA THR A 195 -11.88 2.44 19.88
C THR A 195 -11.04 3.70 19.65
N GLU A 196 -9.74 3.69 19.96
CA GLU A 196 -8.86 4.81 19.63
C GLU A 196 -8.57 4.90 18.12
N LEU A 197 -8.46 3.77 17.41
CA LEU A 197 -8.34 3.75 15.94
C LEU A 197 -9.64 4.17 15.24
N GLU A 198 -10.81 3.74 15.72
CA GLU A 198 -12.13 4.18 15.22
C GLU A 198 -12.29 5.70 15.36
N LYS A 199 -11.88 6.26 16.50
CA LYS A 199 -11.88 7.70 16.76
C LYS A 199 -10.87 8.46 15.90
N GLN A 200 -9.69 7.90 15.65
CA GLN A 200 -8.69 8.49 14.75
C GLN A 200 -9.17 8.46 13.29
N LEU A 201 -9.86 7.39 12.87
CA LEU A 201 -10.51 7.30 11.56
C LEU A 201 -11.60 8.36 11.42
N GLN A 202 -12.52 8.48 12.39
CA GLN A 202 -13.58 9.50 12.37
C GLN A 202 -13.00 10.92 12.25
N GLN A 203 -11.98 11.26 13.05
CA GLN A 203 -11.32 12.57 12.95
C GLN A 203 -10.70 12.79 11.56
N ALA A 204 -10.06 11.76 10.99
CA ALA A 204 -9.47 11.85 9.67
C ALA A 204 -10.51 11.94 8.53
N GLU A 205 -11.71 11.38 8.70
CA GLU A 205 -12.85 11.55 7.78
C GLU A 205 -13.43 12.97 7.86
N GLU A 206 -13.65 13.49 9.08
CA GLU A 206 -14.10 14.88 9.31
C GLU A 206 -13.08 15.90 8.75
N ASP A 207 -11.77 15.65 8.94
CA ASP A 207 -10.70 16.49 8.39
C ASP A 207 -10.64 16.41 6.84
N GLU A 208 -10.92 15.26 6.23
CA GLU A 208 -10.98 15.13 4.76
C GLU A 208 -12.19 15.84 4.17
N GLU A 209 -13.36 15.79 4.84
CA GLU A 209 -14.55 16.54 4.43
C GLU A 209 -14.33 18.06 4.56
N ALA A 210 -13.78 18.52 5.70
CA ALA A 210 -13.41 19.92 5.89
C ALA A 210 -12.39 20.41 4.85
N GLY A 211 -11.38 19.58 4.51
CA GLY A 211 -10.42 19.86 3.45
C GLY A 211 -11.08 19.97 2.07
N ARG A 212 -11.99 19.06 1.74
CA ARG A 212 -12.76 19.08 0.47
C ARG A 212 -13.65 20.33 0.35
N GLU A 213 -14.33 20.72 1.41
CA GLU A 213 -15.19 21.92 1.39
C GLU A 213 -14.35 23.20 1.25
N GLN A 214 -13.20 23.29 1.93
CA GLN A 214 -12.26 24.40 1.71
C GLN A 214 -11.70 24.43 0.28
N LEU A 215 -11.41 23.27 -0.34
CA LEU A 215 -11.04 23.20 -1.75
C LEU A 215 -12.19 23.66 -2.66
N ARG A 216 -13.44 23.26 -2.39
CA ARG A 216 -14.62 23.67 -3.14
C ARG A 216 -14.79 25.20 -3.09
N VAL A 217 -14.68 25.79 -1.90
CA VAL A 217 -14.72 27.25 -1.70
C VAL A 217 -13.58 27.96 -2.44
N ALA A 218 -12.35 27.42 -2.42
CA ALA A 218 -11.23 27.98 -3.17
C ALA A 218 -11.45 27.90 -4.69
N GLN A 219 -12.08 26.83 -5.19
CA GLN A 219 -12.46 26.68 -6.60
C GLN A 219 -13.57 27.66 -7.02
N ASP A 220 -14.62 27.84 -6.21
CA ASP A 220 -15.67 28.84 -6.43
C ASP A 220 -15.07 30.26 -6.48
N GLN A 221 -14.17 30.58 -5.54
CA GLN A 221 -13.48 31.87 -5.48
C GLN A 221 -12.55 32.10 -6.68
N LEU A 222 -11.89 31.06 -7.19
CA LEU A 222 -11.07 31.11 -8.40
C LEU A 222 -11.95 31.33 -9.65
N GLN A 223 -13.07 30.63 -9.76
CA GLN A 223 -14.03 30.80 -10.85
C GLN A 223 -14.62 32.22 -10.87
N TYR A 224 -15.02 32.74 -9.70
CA TYR A 224 -15.53 34.10 -9.55
C TYR A 224 -14.48 35.16 -9.95
N ALA A 225 -13.22 34.99 -9.54
CA ALA A 225 -12.13 35.88 -9.97
C ALA A 225 -11.94 35.88 -11.50
N LYS A 226 -11.99 34.70 -12.13
CA LYS A 226 -11.94 34.56 -13.61
C LYS A 226 -13.12 35.24 -14.30
N GLN A 227 -14.33 35.13 -13.77
CA GLN A 227 -15.50 35.85 -14.30
C GLN A 227 -15.34 37.38 -14.20
N GLN A 228 -14.83 37.89 -13.07
CA GLN A 228 -14.53 39.33 -12.93
C GLN A 228 -13.43 39.80 -13.90
N LEU A 229 -12.42 38.97 -14.19
CA LEU A 229 -11.38 39.29 -15.17
C LEU A 229 -11.95 39.44 -16.58
N GLU A 230 -12.82 38.54 -17.04
CA GLU A 230 -13.45 38.67 -18.37
C GLU A 230 -14.35 39.90 -18.47
N PHE A 231 -15.08 40.25 -17.40
CA PHE A 231 -15.83 41.50 -17.33
C PHE A 231 -14.92 42.74 -17.43
N ALA A 232 -13.80 42.76 -16.71
CA ALA A 232 -12.82 43.84 -16.79
C ALA A 232 -12.21 43.97 -18.20
N LYS A 233 -11.89 42.85 -18.86
CA LYS A 233 -11.44 42.83 -20.27
C LYS A 233 -12.50 43.39 -21.23
N GLN A 234 -13.78 43.06 -21.03
CA GLN A 234 -14.88 43.62 -21.82
C GLN A 234 -14.98 45.13 -21.62
N GLN A 235 -14.88 45.63 -20.38
CA GLN A 235 -14.86 47.06 -20.08
C GLN A 235 -13.65 47.77 -20.71
N LEU A 236 -12.45 47.16 -20.69
CA LEU A 236 -11.27 47.69 -21.38
C LEU A 236 -11.51 47.79 -22.90
N ASN A 237 -12.04 46.74 -23.52
CA ASN A 237 -12.34 46.74 -24.95
C ASN A 237 -13.35 47.84 -25.33
N ASN A 238 -14.40 48.02 -24.53
CA ASN A 238 -15.40 49.07 -24.76
C ASN A 238 -14.77 50.47 -24.74
N SER A 239 -13.86 50.75 -23.79
CA SER A 239 -13.18 52.06 -23.77
C SER A 239 -12.11 52.21 -24.85
N LYS A 240 -11.47 51.13 -25.31
CA LYS A 240 -10.64 51.18 -26.54
C LYS A 240 -11.47 51.52 -27.78
N GLN A 241 -12.71 51.00 -27.90
CA GLN A 241 -13.63 51.39 -28.96
C GLN A 241 -14.07 52.87 -28.86
N GLN A 242 -14.33 53.36 -27.64
CA GLN A 242 -14.61 54.78 -27.40
C GLN A 242 -13.42 55.68 -27.77
N LEU A 243 -12.18 55.27 -27.46
CA LEU A 243 -10.96 55.99 -27.84
C LEU A 243 -10.78 56.06 -29.37
N THR A 244 -11.05 54.96 -30.09
CA THR A 244 -11.03 54.96 -31.57
C THR A 244 -12.03 55.97 -32.12
N TYR A 245 -13.29 55.92 -31.67
CA TYR A 245 -14.33 56.85 -32.11
C TYR A 245 -13.99 58.32 -31.77
N ALA A 246 -13.45 58.59 -30.58
CA ALA A 246 -13.02 59.93 -30.19
C ALA A 246 -11.91 60.46 -31.12
N ASN A 247 -10.94 59.62 -31.49
CA ASN A 247 -9.90 59.97 -32.46
C ASN A 247 -10.43 60.21 -33.88
N GLU A 248 -11.41 59.43 -34.35
CA GLU A 248 -12.11 59.69 -35.61
C GLU A 248 -12.81 61.07 -35.59
N GLN A 249 -13.54 61.38 -34.50
CA GLN A 249 -14.19 62.69 -34.36
C GLN A 249 -13.17 63.84 -34.30
N LEU A 250 -12.06 63.68 -33.57
CA LEU A 250 -10.96 64.66 -33.54
C LEU A 250 -10.37 64.87 -34.95
N ASN A 251 -10.22 63.81 -35.75
CA ASN A 251 -9.73 63.91 -37.11
C ASN A 251 -10.72 64.66 -38.03
N ASN A 252 -12.02 64.39 -37.89
CA ASN A 252 -13.07 65.10 -38.61
C ASN A 252 -13.09 66.60 -38.27
N SER A 253 -13.01 66.98 -36.99
CA SER A 253 -12.94 68.40 -36.59
C SER A 253 -11.68 69.08 -37.15
N LYS A 254 -10.52 68.40 -37.18
CA LYS A 254 -9.30 68.92 -37.82
C LYS A 254 -9.48 69.15 -39.33
N GLN A 255 -10.12 68.23 -40.06
CA GLN A 255 -10.40 68.42 -41.48
C GLN A 255 -11.31 69.63 -41.73
N GLN A 256 -12.33 69.83 -40.88
CA GLN A 256 -13.20 71.01 -40.96
C GLN A 256 -12.47 72.31 -40.61
N LEU A 257 -11.50 72.29 -39.68
CA LEU A 257 -10.62 73.43 -39.39
C LEU A 257 -9.72 73.77 -40.59
N THR A 258 -9.16 72.78 -41.28
CA THR A 258 -8.38 73.00 -42.52
C THR A 258 -9.22 73.70 -43.58
N TYR A 259 -10.45 73.21 -43.82
CA TYR A 259 -11.38 73.85 -44.76
C TYR A 259 -11.77 75.26 -44.34
N ALA A 260 -12.02 75.51 -43.04
CA ALA A 260 -12.32 76.85 -42.54
C ALA A 260 -11.16 77.85 -42.78
N ASN A 261 -9.92 77.40 -42.57
CA ASN A 261 -8.72 78.21 -42.84
C ASN A 261 -8.52 78.49 -44.35
N GLU A 262 -8.79 77.52 -45.22
CA GLU A 262 -8.78 77.74 -46.68
C GLU A 262 -9.84 78.77 -47.10
N GLN A 263 -11.05 78.68 -46.53
CA GLN A 263 -12.12 79.66 -46.76
C GLN A 263 -11.79 81.05 -46.22
N LEU A 264 -11.09 81.17 -45.07
CA LEU A 264 -10.57 82.44 -44.56
C LEU A 264 -9.56 83.05 -45.53
N LYS A 265 -8.57 82.27 -45.99
CA LYS A 265 -7.56 82.70 -46.97
C LYS A 265 -8.20 83.22 -48.25
N ASN A 266 -9.19 82.51 -48.79
CA ASN A 266 -9.90 82.93 -50.01
C ASN A 266 -10.67 84.25 -49.81
N THR A 267 -11.30 84.48 -48.65
CA THR A 267 -11.95 85.77 -48.34
C THR A 267 -10.91 86.88 -48.06
N GLN A 268 -9.73 86.57 -47.53
CA GLN A 268 -8.64 87.55 -47.36
C GLN A 268 -8.05 88.00 -48.71
N GLU A 269 -7.85 87.08 -49.66
CA GLU A 269 -7.43 87.41 -51.04
C GLU A 269 -8.47 88.27 -51.75
N GLN A 270 -9.76 87.99 -51.55
CA GLN A 270 -10.85 88.82 -52.05
C GLN A 270 -10.91 90.21 -51.40
N LEU A 271 -10.62 90.31 -50.09
CA LEU A 271 -10.53 91.59 -49.39
C LEU A 271 -9.37 92.45 -49.93
N GLN A 272 -8.19 91.86 -50.13
CA GLN A 272 -7.03 92.52 -50.74
C GLN A 272 -7.38 93.02 -52.16
N TYR A 273 -7.99 92.19 -53.00
CA TYR A 273 -8.39 92.61 -54.35
C TYR A 273 -9.36 93.80 -54.33
N SER A 274 -10.33 93.83 -53.41
CA SER A 274 -11.21 95.00 -53.25
C SER A 274 -10.45 96.26 -52.81
N GLN A 275 -9.46 96.13 -51.92
CA GLN A 275 -8.61 97.25 -51.50
C GLN A 275 -7.77 97.80 -52.66
N GLU A 276 -7.14 96.94 -53.46
CA GLU A 276 -6.41 97.34 -54.67
C GLU A 276 -7.31 98.08 -55.69
N GLN A 277 -8.55 97.61 -55.87
CA GLN A 277 -9.54 98.27 -56.72
C GLN A 277 -10.03 99.62 -56.16
N LEU A 278 -10.07 99.79 -54.83
CA LEU A 278 -10.38 101.08 -54.19
C LEU A 278 -9.25 102.09 -54.40
N GLU A 279 -8.00 101.70 -54.20
CA GLU A 279 -6.85 102.60 -54.43
C GLU A 279 -6.70 102.97 -55.92
N LEU A 280 -6.98 102.05 -56.84
CA LEU A 280 -7.06 102.36 -58.27
C LEU A 280 -8.14 103.41 -58.58
N ALA A 281 -9.33 103.28 -57.96
CA ALA A 281 -10.42 104.24 -58.14
C ALA A 281 -10.06 105.63 -57.56
N LYS A 282 -9.45 105.70 -56.37
CA LYS A 282 -8.92 106.96 -55.80
C LYS A 282 -7.85 107.60 -56.70
N GLY A 283 -6.96 106.78 -57.28
CA GLY A 283 -5.94 107.23 -58.23
C GLY A 283 -6.50 107.68 -59.60
N GLN A 284 -7.74 107.33 -59.92
CA GLN A 284 -8.49 107.89 -61.06
C GLN A 284 -9.18 109.20 -60.65
N LEU A 285 -9.85 109.24 -59.49
CA LEU A 285 -10.47 110.44 -58.92
C LEU A 285 -9.46 111.60 -58.84
N SER A 286 -8.27 111.37 -58.28
CA SER A 286 -7.24 112.40 -58.14
C SER A 286 -6.76 112.99 -59.49
N LYS A 287 -6.82 112.20 -60.58
CA LYS A 287 -6.52 112.69 -61.93
C LYS A 287 -7.69 113.52 -62.50
N SER A 288 -8.92 113.09 -62.28
CA SER A 288 -10.12 113.87 -62.65
C SER A 288 -10.21 115.18 -61.85
N GLU A 289 -9.83 115.20 -60.57
CA GLU A 289 -9.67 116.39 -59.73
C GLU A 289 -8.64 117.36 -60.33
N GLN A 290 -7.46 116.87 -60.75
CA GLN A 290 -6.43 117.69 -61.40
C GLN A 290 -6.90 118.28 -62.74
N VAL A 291 -7.60 117.49 -63.56
CA VAL A 291 -8.17 117.95 -64.84
C VAL A 291 -9.28 118.98 -64.62
N LEU A 292 -10.16 118.76 -63.64
CA LEU A 292 -11.21 119.73 -63.30
C LEU A 292 -10.60 121.04 -62.80
N GLY A 293 -9.61 120.99 -61.90
CA GLY A 293 -8.93 122.20 -61.41
C GLY A 293 -8.30 123.01 -62.54
N SER A 294 -7.67 122.35 -63.52
CA SER A 294 -7.15 123.02 -64.72
C SER A 294 -8.26 123.62 -65.58
N ASN A 295 -9.39 122.91 -65.77
CA ASN A 295 -10.54 123.44 -66.50
C ASN A 295 -11.19 124.65 -65.80
N GLN A 296 -11.24 124.65 -64.47
CA GLN A 296 -11.72 125.77 -63.64
C GLN A 296 -10.75 126.96 -63.69
N GLU A 297 -9.43 126.74 -63.68
CA GLU A 297 -8.43 127.80 -63.86
C GLU A 297 -8.57 128.45 -65.25
N ILE A 298 -8.68 127.65 -66.31
CA ILE A 298 -8.91 128.14 -67.69
C ILE A 298 -10.21 128.94 -67.77
N LEU A 299 -11.29 128.51 -67.11
CA LEU A 299 -12.54 129.28 -67.05
C LEU A 299 -12.36 130.61 -66.32
N GLY A 300 -11.60 130.64 -65.23
CA GLY A 300 -11.24 131.86 -64.50
C GLY A 300 -10.43 132.85 -65.33
N GLN A 301 -9.49 132.36 -66.15
CA GLN A 301 -8.69 133.17 -67.07
C GLN A 301 -9.50 133.69 -68.27
N ILE A 302 -10.40 132.87 -68.85
CA ILE A 302 -11.22 133.25 -70.02
C ILE A 302 -12.36 134.21 -69.64
N SER A 303 -12.92 134.11 -68.43
CA SER A 303 -14.07 134.92 -68.00
C SER A 303 -13.90 136.44 -68.18
N PRO A 304 -12.82 137.09 -67.67
CA PRO A 304 -12.62 138.53 -67.87
C PRO A 304 -12.36 138.88 -69.34
N LEU A 305 -11.63 138.02 -70.09
CA LEU A 305 -11.35 138.24 -71.51
C LEU A 305 -12.62 138.21 -72.39
N VAL A 306 -13.68 137.54 -71.94
CA VAL A 306 -15.00 137.54 -72.58
C VAL A 306 -15.80 138.78 -72.20
N GLU A 307 -15.67 139.26 -70.96
CA GLU A 307 -16.32 140.48 -70.47
C GLU A 307 -15.68 141.75 -71.07
N GLU A 308 -14.39 141.71 -71.40
CA GLU A 308 -13.68 142.70 -72.21
C GLU A 308 -13.94 142.55 -73.73
N GLY A 309 -14.66 141.51 -74.16
CA GLY A 309 -15.01 141.26 -75.57
C GLY A 309 -13.88 140.71 -76.45
N ALA A 310 -12.72 140.38 -75.88
CA ALA A 310 -11.58 139.81 -76.61
C ALA A 310 -11.80 138.33 -77.00
N ILE A 311 -12.70 137.62 -76.30
CA ILE A 311 -13.06 136.22 -76.57
C ILE A 311 -14.59 136.09 -76.74
N ALA A 312 -15.03 135.17 -77.61
CA ALA A 312 -16.45 134.93 -77.84
C ALA A 312 -17.14 134.22 -76.66
N GLU A 313 -18.32 134.69 -76.26
CA GLU A 313 -19.14 134.13 -75.16
C GLU A 313 -19.40 132.62 -75.29
N LEU A 314 -19.49 132.10 -76.51
CA LEU A 314 -19.63 130.67 -76.79
C LEU A 314 -18.44 129.83 -76.29
N GLN A 315 -17.24 130.40 -76.19
CA GLN A 315 -16.08 129.71 -75.61
C GLN A 315 -16.20 129.62 -74.08
N LYS A 316 -16.63 130.70 -73.39
CA LYS A 316 -16.95 130.66 -71.95
C LYS A 316 -17.98 129.57 -71.65
N LYS A 317 -19.11 129.58 -72.37
CA LYS A 317 -20.19 128.58 -72.20
C LYS A 317 -19.79 127.14 -72.50
N ARG A 318 -18.82 126.91 -73.40
CA ARG A 318 -18.22 125.58 -73.60
C ARG A 318 -17.34 125.18 -72.41
N GLN A 319 -16.50 126.08 -71.91
CA GLN A 319 -15.64 125.80 -70.77
C GLN A 319 -16.45 125.60 -69.47
N GLU A 320 -17.51 126.37 -69.26
CA GLU A 320 -18.51 126.14 -68.20
C GLU A 320 -19.14 124.73 -68.30
N GLN A 321 -19.43 124.26 -69.52
CA GLN A 321 -19.96 122.91 -69.75
C GLN A 321 -18.92 121.80 -69.49
N GLU A 322 -17.65 122.00 -69.82
CA GLU A 322 -16.59 121.02 -69.49
C GLU A 322 -16.27 120.99 -67.98
N VAL A 323 -16.33 122.13 -67.29
CA VAL A 323 -16.23 122.20 -65.81
C VAL A 323 -17.39 121.42 -65.16
N PHE A 324 -18.64 121.68 -65.58
CA PHE A 324 -19.82 120.99 -65.05
C PHE A 324 -19.82 119.48 -65.36
N ARG A 325 -19.26 119.06 -66.51
CA ARG A 325 -19.02 117.64 -66.82
C ARG A 325 -18.01 117.03 -65.86
N GLY A 326 -16.87 117.68 -65.67
CA GLY A 326 -15.84 117.23 -64.73
C GLY A 326 -16.39 117.05 -63.31
N GLU A 327 -17.12 118.05 -62.80
CA GLU A 327 -17.81 117.97 -61.49
C GLU A 327 -18.78 116.77 -61.41
N SER A 328 -19.55 116.53 -62.48
CA SER A 328 -20.49 115.40 -62.57
C SER A 328 -19.81 114.02 -62.66
N GLU A 329 -18.63 113.93 -63.26
CA GLU A 329 -17.83 112.71 -63.32
C GLU A 329 -17.13 112.42 -61.98
N LEU A 330 -16.63 113.48 -61.34
CA LEU A 330 -15.94 113.44 -60.05
C LEU A 330 -16.89 113.00 -58.93
N LEU A 331 -18.13 113.51 -58.91
CA LEU A 331 -19.18 113.04 -58.00
C LEU A 331 -19.46 111.54 -58.18
N ARG A 332 -19.56 111.05 -59.42
CA ARG A 332 -19.76 109.63 -59.73
C ARG A 332 -18.59 108.75 -59.32
N GLN A 333 -17.36 109.24 -59.43
CA GLN A 333 -16.17 108.54 -58.94
C GLN A 333 -16.16 108.48 -57.41
N GLN A 334 -16.58 109.55 -56.72
CA GLN A 334 -16.76 109.56 -55.25
C GLN A 334 -17.82 108.54 -54.80
N ASP A 335 -18.98 108.49 -55.46
CA ASP A 335 -20.02 107.47 -55.22
C ASP A 335 -19.46 106.04 -55.36
N GLN A 336 -18.70 105.77 -56.43
CA GLN A 336 -18.06 104.46 -56.66
C GLN A 336 -17.02 104.12 -55.59
N ILE A 337 -16.23 105.10 -55.15
CA ILE A 337 -15.24 104.95 -54.07
C ILE A 337 -15.95 104.64 -52.75
N GLN A 338 -17.06 105.31 -52.45
CA GLN A 338 -17.86 105.05 -51.25
C GLN A 338 -18.52 103.66 -51.29
N ALA A 339 -19.04 103.22 -52.45
CA ALA A 339 -19.56 101.88 -52.63
C ALA A 339 -18.49 100.80 -52.39
N ARG A 340 -17.30 100.95 -53.00
CA ARG A 340 -16.16 100.04 -52.80
C ARG A 340 -15.67 100.01 -51.35
N ALA A 341 -15.67 101.13 -50.65
CA ALA A 341 -15.37 101.18 -49.21
C ALA A 341 -16.42 100.40 -48.39
N GLY A 342 -17.70 100.45 -48.78
CA GLY A 342 -18.75 99.60 -48.24
C GLY A 342 -18.50 98.11 -48.45
N GLU A 343 -18.14 97.68 -49.67
CA GLU A 343 -17.78 96.29 -49.98
C GLU A 343 -16.61 95.78 -49.13
N ILE A 344 -15.57 96.62 -48.95
CA ILE A 344 -14.40 96.31 -48.11
C ILE A 344 -14.81 96.11 -46.64
N ASN A 345 -15.67 96.97 -46.10
CA ASN A 345 -16.17 96.83 -44.73
C ASN A 345 -16.98 95.53 -44.54
N THR A 346 -17.80 95.15 -45.53
CA THR A 346 -18.52 93.85 -45.51
C THR A 346 -17.54 92.68 -45.52
N ARG A 347 -16.56 92.67 -46.43
CA ARG A 347 -15.54 91.61 -46.52
C ARG A 347 -14.67 91.52 -45.26
N LEU A 348 -14.38 92.66 -44.61
CA LEU A 348 -13.66 92.68 -43.33
C LEU A 348 -14.52 92.12 -42.18
N GLY A 349 -15.85 92.32 -42.22
CA GLY A 349 -16.80 91.62 -41.35
C GLY A 349 -16.80 90.10 -41.57
N GLU A 350 -16.81 89.65 -42.82
CA GLU A 350 -16.70 88.21 -43.17
C GLU A 350 -15.39 87.59 -42.66
N VAL A 351 -14.25 88.26 -42.85
CA VAL A 351 -12.94 87.83 -42.30
C VAL A 351 -13.01 87.65 -40.78
N ASN A 352 -13.59 88.61 -40.05
CA ASN A 352 -13.71 88.54 -38.60
C ASN A 352 -14.66 87.41 -38.14
N SER A 353 -15.74 87.15 -38.88
CA SER A 353 -16.64 86.01 -38.61
C SER A 353 -15.92 84.68 -38.80
N ARG A 354 -15.24 84.50 -39.95
CA ARG A 354 -14.48 83.27 -40.25
C ARG A 354 -13.36 83.00 -39.24
N LEU A 355 -12.66 84.04 -38.79
CA LEU A 355 -11.64 83.93 -37.75
C LEU A 355 -12.26 83.49 -36.40
N SER A 356 -13.46 83.96 -36.08
CA SER A 356 -14.21 83.53 -34.90
C SER A 356 -14.63 82.06 -34.99
N ASP A 357 -15.10 81.60 -36.15
CA ASP A 357 -15.43 80.19 -36.41
C ASP A 357 -14.19 79.28 -36.29
N ILE A 358 -13.04 79.75 -36.77
CA ILE A 358 -11.74 79.06 -36.65
C ILE A 358 -11.34 78.92 -35.18
N ASN A 359 -11.37 80.00 -34.40
CA ASN A 359 -11.05 79.99 -32.98
C ASN A 359 -11.96 79.01 -32.20
N ALA A 360 -13.26 78.98 -32.53
CA ALA A 360 -14.20 78.03 -31.92
C ALA A 360 -13.87 76.57 -32.24
N ARG A 361 -13.46 76.27 -33.49
CA ARG A 361 -13.05 74.93 -33.94
C ARG A 361 -11.73 74.49 -33.31
N GLU A 362 -10.78 75.39 -33.12
CA GLU A 362 -9.55 75.10 -32.37
C GLU A 362 -9.85 74.80 -30.89
N GLY A 363 -10.79 75.53 -30.29
CA GLY A 363 -11.32 75.21 -28.96
C GLY A 363 -11.91 73.80 -28.88
N GLU A 364 -12.78 73.43 -29.83
CA GLU A 364 -13.38 72.09 -29.93
C GLU A 364 -12.31 70.98 -30.06
N ILE A 365 -11.31 71.18 -30.92
CA ILE A 365 -10.18 70.27 -31.14
C ILE A 365 -9.34 70.08 -29.88
N ASN A 366 -9.13 71.15 -29.10
CA ASN A 366 -8.40 71.10 -27.84
C ASN A 366 -9.19 70.35 -26.75
N SER A 367 -10.51 70.58 -26.64
CA SER A 367 -11.38 69.82 -25.73
C SER A 367 -11.38 68.32 -26.09
N ARG A 368 -11.60 67.96 -27.36
CA ARG A 368 -11.59 66.56 -27.82
C ARG A 368 -10.24 65.87 -27.56
N ARG A 369 -9.13 66.59 -27.69
CA ARG A 369 -7.79 66.09 -27.32
C ARG A 369 -7.69 65.83 -25.81
N SER A 370 -8.28 66.69 -24.97
CA SER A 370 -8.35 66.46 -23.52
C SER A 370 -9.17 65.21 -23.19
N ASP A 371 -10.33 65.02 -23.84
CA ASP A 371 -11.18 63.83 -23.65
C ASP A 371 -10.45 62.54 -24.05
N ILE A 372 -9.70 62.57 -25.15
CA ILE A 372 -8.83 61.47 -25.61
C ILE A 372 -7.75 61.13 -24.57
N ASN A 373 -7.04 62.14 -24.03
CA ASN A 373 -6.02 61.93 -23.00
C ASN A 373 -6.63 61.29 -21.72
N ILE A 374 -7.88 61.63 -21.38
CA ILE A 374 -8.59 61.03 -20.24
C ILE A 374 -8.93 59.56 -20.53
N LEU A 375 -9.46 59.26 -21.72
CA LEU A 375 -9.75 57.88 -22.15
C LEU A 375 -8.50 57.00 -22.19
N GLU A 376 -7.36 57.54 -22.64
CA GLU A 376 -6.06 56.85 -22.59
C GLU A 376 -5.63 56.58 -21.14
N GLY A 377 -5.82 57.53 -20.22
CA GLY A 377 -5.60 57.34 -18.79
C GLY A 377 -6.48 56.24 -18.17
N GLU A 378 -7.77 56.20 -18.52
CA GLU A 378 -8.69 55.14 -18.08
C GLU A 378 -8.28 53.76 -18.63
N ILE A 379 -7.88 53.69 -19.90
CA ILE A 379 -7.41 52.45 -20.55
C ILE A 379 -6.17 51.90 -19.83
N ASN A 380 -5.16 52.75 -19.59
CA ASN A 380 -3.96 52.38 -18.85
C ASN A 380 -4.28 51.89 -17.42
N THR A 381 -5.24 52.54 -16.75
CA THR A 381 -5.69 52.15 -15.41
C THR A 381 -6.36 50.76 -15.42
N ARG A 382 -7.26 50.51 -16.36
CA ARG A 382 -7.95 49.19 -16.49
C ARG A 382 -7.00 48.07 -16.91
N GLU A 383 -5.95 48.36 -17.69
CA GLU A 383 -4.88 47.40 -17.97
C GLU A 383 -4.08 47.06 -16.71
N GLY A 384 -3.80 48.04 -15.84
CA GLY A 384 -3.25 47.82 -14.51
C GLY A 384 -4.12 46.91 -13.64
N GLU A 385 -5.43 47.17 -13.57
CA GLU A 385 -6.40 46.32 -12.85
C GLU A 385 -6.43 44.89 -13.39
N ILE A 386 -6.44 44.71 -14.71
CA ILE A 386 -6.42 43.39 -15.37
C ILE A 386 -5.15 42.62 -15.01
N ASN A 387 -4.00 43.27 -14.97
CA ASN A 387 -2.75 42.66 -14.56
C ASN A 387 -2.74 42.25 -13.07
N SER A 388 -3.33 43.07 -12.19
CA SER A 388 -3.53 42.69 -10.77
C SER A 388 -4.43 41.46 -10.64
N ARG A 389 -5.58 41.48 -11.32
CA ARG A 389 -6.55 40.36 -11.32
C ARG A 389 -5.94 39.05 -11.85
N LEU A 390 -5.07 39.13 -12.86
CA LEU A 390 -4.31 37.98 -13.35
C LEU A 390 -3.34 37.43 -12.28
N SER A 391 -2.66 38.31 -11.53
CA SER A 391 -1.82 37.91 -10.40
C SER A 391 -2.63 37.21 -9.29
N ASP A 392 -3.79 37.76 -8.92
CA ASP A 392 -4.69 37.19 -7.92
C ASP A 392 -5.23 35.81 -8.34
N ILE A 393 -5.56 35.66 -9.63
CA ILE A 393 -5.98 34.37 -10.22
C ILE A 393 -4.84 33.35 -10.16
N ASN A 394 -3.61 33.74 -10.51
CA ASN A 394 -2.44 32.85 -10.44
C ASN A 394 -2.17 32.39 -8.99
N ALA A 395 -2.34 33.27 -8.00
CA ALA A 395 -2.22 32.93 -6.58
C ALA A 395 -3.31 31.93 -6.15
N ARG A 396 -4.57 32.16 -6.53
CA ARG A 396 -5.70 31.25 -6.24
C ARG A 396 -5.55 29.89 -6.95
N GLU A 397 -4.98 29.86 -8.15
CA GLU A 397 -4.62 28.59 -8.79
C GLU A 397 -3.53 27.83 -8.03
N GLY A 398 -2.58 28.53 -7.43
CA GLY A 398 -1.58 27.94 -6.53
C GLY A 398 -2.23 27.33 -5.29
N GLU A 399 -3.13 28.07 -4.63
CA GLU A 399 -3.87 27.60 -3.46
C GLU A 399 -4.73 26.37 -3.76
N VAL A 400 -5.50 26.38 -4.85
CA VAL A 400 -6.31 25.23 -5.30
C VAL A 400 -5.42 23.99 -5.54
N LYS A 401 -4.24 24.16 -6.14
CA LYS A 401 -3.27 23.06 -6.37
C LYS A 401 -2.67 22.54 -5.05
N ALA A 402 -2.39 23.42 -4.09
CA ALA A 402 -1.90 23.04 -2.76
C ALA A 402 -2.93 22.20 -2.00
N ARG A 403 -4.17 22.70 -1.89
CA ARG A 403 -5.30 22.00 -1.24
C ARG A 403 -5.60 20.64 -1.88
N GLN A 404 -5.51 20.55 -3.21
CA GLN A 404 -5.63 19.26 -3.91
C GLN A 404 -4.51 18.26 -3.52
N ALA A 405 -3.28 18.73 -3.38
CA ALA A 405 -2.15 17.88 -2.97
C ALA A 405 -2.23 17.47 -1.48
N GLU A 406 -2.75 18.34 -0.61
CA GLU A 406 -2.99 18.05 0.82
C GLU A 406 -4.02 16.93 0.98
N ILE A 407 -5.18 17.05 0.34
CA ILE A 407 -6.24 16.02 0.34
C ILE A 407 -5.73 14.69 -0.25
N GLN A 408 -4.90 14.73 -1.31
CA GLN A 408 -4.29 13.52 -1.87
C GLN A 408 -3.30 12.85 -0.91
N ARG A 409 -2.55 13.62 -0.10
CA ARG A 409 -1.66 13.05 0.92
C ARG A 409 -2.45 12.40 2.05
N ALA A 410 -3.46 13.08 2.59
CA ALA A 410 -4.32 12.54 3.64
C ALA A 410 -4.91 11.17 3.27
N ARG A 411 -5.44 11.01 2.04
CA ARG A 411 -5.94 9.70 1.56
C ARG A 411 -4.87 8.63 1.42
N LEU A 412 -3.63 9.00 1.08
CA LEU A 412 -2.51 8.05 0.97
C LEU A 412 -1.96 7.64 2.35
N GLU A 413 -2.22 8.45 3.38
CA GLU A 413 -1.90 8.14 4.78
C GLU A 413 -3.01 7.28 5.41
N GLN A 414 -4.29 7.55 5.12
CA GLN A 414 -5.43 6.68 5.47
C GLN A 414 -5.39 5.27 4.84
N GLN A 415 -4.56 5.04 3.82
CA GLN A 415 -4.43 3.77 3.09
C GLN A 415 -3.23 2.90 3.56
N ARG A 416 -2.63 3.20 4.70
CA ARG A 416 -1.39 2.57 5.20
C ARG A 416 -1.56 1.88 6.56
#